data_AF-A0A943RSB6-F1
#
_entry.id   AF-A0A943RSB6-F1
#
_cell.length_a   1.000
_cell.length_b   1.000
_cell.length_c   1.000
_cell.angle_alpha   90.00
_cell.angle_beta   90.00
_cell.angle_gamma   90.00
#
_symmetry.space_group_name_H-M   'P 1'
#
loop_
_entity.id
_entity.type
_entity.pdbx_description
1 polymer ?
#
loop_
_entity_poly.entity_id
_entity_poly.type
_entity_poly.pdbx_seq_one_letter_code
_entity_poly.pdbx_strand_id
1 'polypeptide(L)'
;LILYGGLTLSEAAALKWKDVDLQAGEISVRRFTQESRDEGQEHRISVKTASGRRERTVPIPRKLTEHLKKLRSEYGGEGEDYVVRTREPGPVNTGRLRVQLCRRSEKAGLGRITPRILRDTYAMHAIRAGAASDMVAELMGFASVQQVTKRYMSGSPRGKRELIERMYEEE
;
A
#
# COMPACT_ATOMS: atom_id res chain seq x y z
N LEU A 1 4.33 4.94 -1.86
CA LEU A 1 2.94 4.66 -1.43
C LEU A 1 2.72 3.19 -1.11
N ILE A 2 2.61 2.28 -2.10
CA ILE A 2 2.29 0.87 -1.85
C ILE A 2 3.43 0.13 -1.11
N LEU A 3 4.66 0.14 -1.65
CA LEU A 3 5.79 -0.60 -1.08
C LEU A 3 6.21 -0.10 0.31
N TYR A 4 6.15 1.21 0.55
CA TYR A 4 6.66 1.84 1.76
C TYR A 4 5.59 2.22 2.78
N GLY A 5 4.31 2.17 2.42
CA GLY A 5 3.20 2.52 3.31
C GLY A 5 2.06 1.51 3.29
N GLY A 6 2.25 0.34 2.66
CA GLY A 6 1.26 -0.73 2.69
C GLY A 6 -0.10 -0.41 2.05
N LEU A 7 -0.29 0.71 1.35
CA LEU A 7 -1.56 1.10 0.71
C LEU A 7 -1.99 0.10 -0.39
N THR A 8 -3.29 -0.04 -0.62
CA THR A 8 -3.81 -0.75 -1.79
C THR A 8 -3.62 0.13 -3.02
N LEU A 9 -3.76 -0.46 -4.21
CA LEU A 9 -3.74 0.32 -5.45
C LEU A 9 -4.89 1.34 -5.51
N SER A 10 -6.09 0.98 -5.03
CA SER A 10 -7.25 1.85 -5.03
C SER A 10 -7.17 2.96 -3.98
N GLU A 11 -6.56 2.68 -2.81
CA GLU A 11 -6.25 3.71 -1.81
C GLU A 11 -5.20 4.70 -2.36
N ALA A 12 -4.11 4.19 -2.96
CA ALA A 12 -3.08 5.04 -3.56
C ALA A 12 -3.61 5.91 -4.70
N ALA A 13 -4.56 5.39 -5.50
CA ALA A 13 -5.20 6.14 -6.58
C ALA A 13 -6.21 7.19 -6.10
N ALA A 14 -6.78 7.04 -4.89
CA ALA A 14 -7.72 7.98 -4.29
C ALA A 14 -7.07 8.95 -3.28
N LEU A 15 -5.77 8.81 -3.01
CA LEU A 15 -5.06 9.60 -2.03
C LEU A 15 -4.94 11.06 -2.48
N LYS A 16 -5.36 12.00 -1.64
CA LYS A 16 -5.21 13.43 -1.86
C LYS A 16 -4.12 14.03 -0.98
N TRP A 17 -3.53 15.14 -1.39
CA TRP A 17 -2.45 15.79 -0.62
C TRP A 17 -2.88 16.27 0.76
N LYS A 18 -4.15 16.66 0.97
CA LYS A 18 -4.67 17.03 2.29
C LYS A 18 -4.66 15.88 3.30
N ASP A 19 -4.58 14.64 2.81
CA ASP A 19 -4.52 13.44 3.66
C ASP A 19 -3.06 12.98 3.88
N VAL A 20 -2.06 13.78 3.46
CA VAL A 20 -0.63 13.48 3.61
C VAL A 20 0.02 14.53 4.50
N ASP A 21 0.43 14.12 5.70
CA ASP A 21 1.22 14.95 6.59
C ASP A 21 2.71 14.66 6.36
N LEU A 22 3.38 15.54 5.61
CA LEU A 22 4.81 15.41 5.30
C LEU A 22 5.72 15.82 6.47
N GLN A 23 5.20 16.49 7.50
CA GLN A 23 5.95 16.85 8.70
C GLN A 23 5.93 15.71 9.70
N ALA A 24 4.73 15.19 10.01
CA ALA A 24 4.56 14.01 10.86
C ALA A 24 5.06 12.73 10.18
N GLY A 25 5.10 12.71 8.84
CA GLY A 25 5.46 11.51 8.09
C GLY A 25 4.34 10.48 8.13
N GLU A 26 3.11 10.92 7.88
CA GLU A 26 1.91 10.08 7.99
C GLU A 26 1.00 10.24 6.77
N ILE A 27 0.24 9.19 6.47
CA ILE A 27 -0.81 9.19 5.46
C ILE A 27 -2.12 8.75 6.11
N SER A 28 -3.16 9.58 6.04
CA SER A 28 -4.52 9.20 6.41
C SER A 28 -5.23 8.55 5.23
N VAL A 29 -5.52 7.25 5.32
CA VAL A 29 -6.30 6.53 4.31
C VAL A 29 -7.79 6.79 4.57
N ARG A 30 -8.38 7.73 3.84
CA ARG A 30 -9.80 8.11 3.99
C ARG A 30 -10.69 7.67 2.82
N ARG A 31 -10.10 7.29 1.69
CA ARG A 31 -10.83 7.02 0.44
C ARG A 31 -10.17 5.89 -0.35
N PHE A 32 -10.94 5.28 -1.23
CA PHE A 32 -10.44 4.33 -2.23
C PHE A 32 -11.27 4.42 -3.51
N THR A 33 -10.66 4.07 -4.65
CA THR A 33 -11.39 3.93 -5.91
C THR A 33 -12.10 2.59 -6.03
N GLN A 34 -13.28 2.59 -6.64
CA GLN A 34 -14.02 1.39 -7.04
C GLN A 34 -14.39 1.50 -8.52
N GLU A 35 -14.03 0.48 -9.28
CA GLU A 35 -14.41 0.35 -10.68
C GLU A 35 -15.73 -0.41 -10.75
N SER A 36 -16.71 0.13 -11.47
CA SER A 36 -17.93 -0.57 -11.85
C SER A 36 -17.97 -0.76 -13.36
N ARG A 37 -18.52 -1.89 -13.78
CA ARG A 37 -18.93 -2.15 -15.16
C ARG A 37 -20.43 -2.35 -15.12
N ASP A 38 -21.18 -1.33 -15.51
CA ASP A 38 -22.60 -1.50 -15.76
C ASP A 38 -22.77 -2.04 -17.19
N GLU A 39 -23.65 -3.02 -17.38
CA GLU A 39 -23.90 -3.63 -18.69
C GLU A 39 -24.26 -2.54 -19.72
N GLY A 40 -23.42 -2.39 -20.75
CA GLY A 40 -23.61 -1.42 -21.83
C GLY A 40 -23.04 -0.01 -21.58
N GLN A 41 -22.40 0.28 -20.45
CA GLN A 41 -21.79 1.59 -20.16
C GLN A 41 -20.26 1.60 -20.13
N GLU A 42 -19.71 2.82 -20.28
CA GLU A 42 -18.28 3.11 -20.20
C GLU A 42 -17.72 2.80 -18.80
N HIS A 43 -16.46 2.39 -18.73
CA HIS A 43 -15.77 2.04 -17.49
C HIS A 43 -15.78 3.20 -16.48
N ARG A 44 -16.61 3.13 -15.44
CA ARG A 44 -16.74 4.21 -14.45
C ARG A 44 -15.88 3.95 -13.22
N ILE A 45 -15.10 4.96 -12.83
CA ILE A 45 -14.34 4.97 -11.59
C ILE A 45 -15.08 5.85 -10.60
N SER A 46 -15.46 5.29 -9.45
CA SER A 46 -16.03 6.05 -8.34
C SER A 46 -15.05 6.12 -7.18
N VAL A 47 -15.09 7.21 -6.43
CA VAL A 47 -14.35 7.33 -5.15
C VAL A 47 -15.33 7.04 -4.02
N LYS A 48 -14.94 6.13 -3.13
CA LYS A 48 -15.72 5.75 -1.94
C LYS A 48 -14.95 6.15 -0.69
N THR A 49 -15.68 6.48 0.37
CA THR A 49 -15.12 6.73 1.70
C THR A 49 -14.68 5.41 2.32
N ALA A 50 -13.49 5.40 2.93
CA ALA A 50 -13.03 4.27 3.72
C ALA A 50 -13.84 4.20 5.04
N SER A 51 -13.97 2.99 5.59
CA SER A 51 -14.62 2.79 6.89
C SER A 51 -14.03 1.56 7.59
N GLY A 52 -14.26 1.46 8.90
CA GLY A 52 -13.70 0.42 9.75
C GLY A 52 -12.18 0.36 9.62
N ARG A 53 -11.60 -0.85 9.54
CA ARG A 53 -10.14 -1.03 9.42
C ARG A 53 -9.50 -0.42 8.17
N ARG A 54 -10.29 -0.07 7.15
CA ARG A 54 -9.74 0.61 5.97
C ARG A 54 -9.42 2.07 6.28
N GLU A 55 -10.24 2.72 7.10
CA GLU A 55 -9.98 4.07 7.57
C GLU A 55 -8.91 4.02 8.66
N ARG A 56 -7.74 4.57 8.36
CA ARG A 56 -6.55 4.43 9.23
C ARG A 56 -5.50 5.49 8.92
N THR A 57 -4.61 5.72 9.86
CA THR A 57 -3.39 6.50 9.64
C THR A 57 -2.21 5.55 9.53
N VAL A 58 -1.34 5.78 8.53
CA VAL A 58 -0.16 4.95 8.28
C VAL A 58 1.10 5.80 8.38
N PRO A 59 2.02 5.52 9.32
CA PRO A 59 3.32 6.16 9.33
C PRO A 59 4.13 5.73 8.11
N ILE A 60 4.85 6.68 7.51
CA ILE A 60 5.68 6.46 6.32
C ILE A 60 7.15 6.79 6.61
N PRO A 61 8.09 6.00 6.05
CA PRO A 61 9.50 6.23 6.29
C PRO A 61 9.97 7.52 5.61
N ARG A 62 11.02 8.15 6.18
CA ARG A 62 11.66 9.37 5.63
C ARG A 62 11.88 9.30 4.12
N LYS A 63 12.31 8.15 3.60
CA LYS A 63 12.54 7.95 2.16
C LYS A 63 11.28 8.21 1.33
N LEU A 64 10.11 7.75 1.76
CA LEU A 64 8.85 8.03 1.08
C LEU A 64 8.46 9.50 1.23
N THR A 65 8.62 10.08 2.42
CA THR A 65 8.33 11.49 2.70
C THR A 65 9.13 12.41 1.77
N GLU A 66 10.44 12.18 1.62
CA GLU A 66 11.30 12.96 0.73
C GLU A 66 10.91 12.81 -0.75
N HIS A 67 10.53 11.61 -1.19
CA HIS A 67 10.00 11.42 -2.54
C HIS A 67 8.68 12.18 -2.76
N LEU A 68 7.79 12.20 -1.77
CA LEU A 68 6.53 12.95 -1.86
C LEU A 68 6.77 14.46 -1.86
N LYS A 69 7.69 14.97 -1.05
CA LYS A 69 8.10 16.40 -1.09
C LYS A 69 8.58 16.81 -2.48
N LYS A 70 9.48 16.01 -3.07
CA LYS A 70 9.98 16.25 -4.44
C LYS A 70 8.85 16.24 -5.47
N LEU A 71 7.98 15.22 -5.40
CA LEU A 71 6.82 15.12 -6.29
C LEU A 71 5.90 16.35 -6.16
N ARG A 72 5.62 16.80 -4.93
CA ARG A 72 4.78 17.97 -4.69
C ARG A 72 5.40 19.25 -5.25
N SER A 73 6.72 19.40 -5.10
CA SER A 73 7.48 20.55 -5.61
C SER A 73 7.55 20.57 -7.15
N GLU A 74 7.68 19.41 -7.80
CA GLU A 74 7.84 19.32 -9.26
C GLU A 74 6.51 19.52 -9.99
N TYR A 75 5.41 19.04 -9.41
CA TYR A 75 4.11 19.00 -10.09
C TYR A 75 3.08 19.99 -9.53
N GLY A 76 3.34 20.66 -8.40
CA GLY A 76 2.43 21.64 -7.80
C GLY A 76 1.12 21.01 -7.31
N GLY A 77 1.19 20.28 -6.19
CA GLY A 77 0.03 19.61 -5.59
C GLY A 77 -0.59 20.38 -4.42
N GLU A 78 -1.86 20.76 -4.56
CA GLU A 78 -2.69 21.37 -3.51
C GLU A 78 -3.52 20.33 -2.76
N GLY A 79 -4.14 20.72 -1.64
CA GLY A 79 -4.80 19.80 -0.71
C GLY A 79 -5.85 18.89 -1.34
N GLU A 80 -6.67 19.40 -2.27
CA GLU A 80 -7.72 18.60 -2.93
C GLU A 80 -7.22 17.74 -4.10
N ASP A 81 -5.98 17.96 -4.54
CA ASP A 81 -5.39 17.23 -5.66
C ASP A 81 -5.01 15.80 -5.27
N TYR A 82 -5.15 14.89 -6.23
CA TYR A 82 -4.65 13.53 -6.07
C TYR A 82 -3.12 13.49 -6.11
N VAL A 83 -2.54 12.72 -5.19
CA VAL A 83 -1.09 12.49 -5.14
C VAL A 83 -0.61 11.75 -6.38
N VAL A 84 -1.38 10.76 -6.83
CA VAL A 84 -1.18 10.09 -8.13
C VAL A 84 -2.21 10.67 -9.08
N ARG A 85 -1.76 11.46 -10.07
CA ARG A 85 -2.63 12.11 -11.06
C ARG A 85 -2.21 11.79 -12.49
N THR A 86 -3.14 11.91 -13.42
CA THR A 86 -2.87 11.98 -14.86
C THR A 86 -3.10 13.41 -15.35
N ARG A 87 -3.04 13.64 -16.67
CA ARG A 87 -3.47 14.90 -17.29
C ARG A 87 -5.00 15.07 -17.26
N GLU A 88 -5.72 13.97 -17.10
CA GLU A 88 -7.18 13.99 -17.02
C GLU A 88 -7.61 14.32 -15.59
N PRO A 89 -8.68 15.10 -15.40
CA PRO A 89 -9.21 15.38 -14.08
C PRO A 89 -9.77 14.11 -13.43
N GLY A 90 -9.62 14.00 -12.11
CA GLY A 90 -10.16 12.88 -11.32
C GLY A 90 -9.15 11.81 -10.93
N PRO A 91 -9.62 10.72 -10.28
CA PRO A 91 -8.74 9.65 -9.82
C PRO A 91 -8.20 8.82 -10.99
N VAL A 92 -6.98 8.33 -10.86
CA VAL A 92 -6.35 7.53 -11.90
C VAL A 92 -7.00 6.15 -12.03
N ASN A 93 -7.20 5.69 -13.27
CA ASN A 93 -7.65 4.33 -13.56
C ASN A 93 -6.65 3.30 -13.02
N THR A 94 -7.11 2.43 -12.10
CA THR A 94 -6.23 1.49 -11.41
C THR A 94 -5.74 0.37 -12.34
N GLY A 95 -6.55 -0.02 -13.32
CA GLY A 95 -6.14 -0.90 -14.42
C GLY A 95 -4.96 -0.33 -15.20
N ARG A 96 -5.03 0.93 -15.64
CA ARG A 96 -3.93 1.62 -16.34
C ARG A 96 -2.68 1.73 -15.47
N LEU A 97 -2.84 2.07 -14.18
CA LEU A 97 -1.72 2.18 -13.25
C LEU A 97 -1.02 0.83 -13.04
N ARG A 98 -1.80 -0.27 -12.95
CA ARG A 98 -1.27 -1.64 -12.89
C ARG A 98 -0.47 -2.00 -14.13
N VAL A 99 -1.02 -1.76 -15.33
CA VAL A 99 -0.34 -2.06 -16.60
C VAL A 99 0.94 -1.24 -16.74
N GLN A 100 0.90 0.06 -16.39
CA GLN A 100 2.07 0.93 -16.38
C GLN A 100 3.17 0.39 -15.46
N LEU A 101 2.81 -0.03 -14.24
CA LEU A 101 3.78 -0.60 -13.30
C LEU A 101 4.44 -1.86 -13.86
N CYS A 102 3.65 -2.84 -14.32
CA CYS A 102 4.17 -4.09 -14.90
C CYS A 102 5.10 -3.80 -16.08
N ARG A 103 4.67 -2.94 -17.01
CA ARG A 103 5.47 -2.61 -18.20
C ARG A 103 6.77 -1.91 -17.83
N ARG A 104 6.74 -1.00 -16.84
CA ARG A 104 7.95 -0.29 -16.39
C ARG A 104 8.92 -1.21 -15.67
N SER A 105 8.43 -2.16 -14.87
CA SER A 105 9.29 -3.11 -14.17
C SER A 105 9.96 -4.09 -15.14
N GLU A 106 9.24 -4.58 -16.14
CA GLU A 106 9.80 -5.43 -17.19
C GLU A 106 10.88 -4.71 -17.99
N LYS A 107 10.62 -3.45 -18.39
CA LYS A 107 11.60 -2.61 -19.09
C LYS A 107 12.85 -2.31 -18.24
N ALA A 108 12.72 -2.30 -16.92
CA ALA A 108 13.83 -2.10 -16.00
C ALA A 108 14.60 -3.40 -15.69
N GLY A 109 14.24 -4.54 -16.30
CA GLY A 109 14.88 -5.84 -16.04
C GLY A 109 14.48 -6.49 -14.72
N LEU A 110 13.44 -5.98 -14.04
CA LEU A 110 12.98 -6.48 -12.74
C LEU A 110 11.92 -7.58 -12.85
N GLY A 111 11.57 -7.98 -14.08
CA GLY A 111 10.45 -8.87 -14.36
C GLY A 111 9.09 -8.21 -14.10
N ARG A 112 8.04 -9.03 -14.00
CA ARG A 112 6.65 -8.58 -13.87
C ARG A 112 6.32 -8.25 -12.41
N ILE A 113 6.33 -6.97 -12.05
CA ILE A 113 5.96 -6.48 -10.73
C ILE A 113 4.51 -5.98 -10.75
N THR A 114 3.69 -6.51 -9.84
CA THR A 114 2.31 -6.08 -9.65
C THR A 114 2.16 -5.27 -8.35
N PRO A 115 1.09 -4.45 -8.21
CA PRO A 115 0.80 -3.75 -6.96
C PRO A 115 0.64 -4.69 -5.76
N ARG A 116 0.12 -5.90 -5.99
CA ARG A 116 0.02 -6.93 -4.96
C ARG A 116 1.40 -7.39 -4.49
N ILE A 117 2.35 -7.61 -5.39
CA ILE A 117 3.73 -7.98 -5.04
C ILE A 117 4.35 -6.90 -4.15
N LEU A 118 4.25 -5.62 -4.51
CA LEU A 118 4.78 -4.53 -3.68
C LEU A 118 4.17 -4.51 -2.27
N ARG A 119 2.88 -4.82 -2.15
CA ARG A 119 2.16 -4.85 -0.88
C ARG A 119 2.48 -6.10 -0.06
N ASP A 120 2.68 -7.24 -0.71
CA ASP A 120 3.18 -8.47 -0.06
C ASP A 120 4.61 -8.26 0.44
N THR A 121 5.46 -7.58 -0.33
CA THR A 121 6.80 -7.17 0.09
C THR A 121 6.77 -6.29 1.33
N TYR A 122 5.90 -5.27 1.39
CA TYR A 122 5.69 -4.44 2.59
C TYR A 122 5.38 -5.30 3.83
N ALA A 123 4.40 -6.21 3.72
CA ALA A 123 4.00 -7.09 4.82
C ALA A 123 5.17 -7.96 5.32
N MET A 124 5.91 -8.56 4.39
CA MET A 124 7.07 -9.39 4.71
C MET A 124 8.20 -8.59 5.37
N HIS A 125 8.43 -7.34 4.94
CA HIS A 125 9.40 -6.46 5.60
C HIS A 125 8.97 -6.11 7.02
N ALA A 126 7.70 -5.79 7.25
CA ALA A 126 7.19 -5.50 8.58
C ALA A 126 7.33 -6.71 9.53
N ILE A 127 6.94 -7.91 9.07
CA ILE A 127 7.08 -9.15 9.84
C ILE A 127 8.55 -9.44 10.16
N ARG A 128 9.46 -9.27 9.19
CA ARG A 128 10.91 -9.46 9.39
C ARG A 128 11.52 -8.44 10.35
N ALA A 129 10.94 -7.25 10.44
CA ALA A 129 11.31 -6.23 11.42
C ALA A 129 10.73 -6.49 12.82
N GLY A 130 9.99 -7.58 13.00
CA GLY A 130 9.41 -7.97 14.30
C GLY A 130 8.01 -7.42 14.56
N ALA A 131 7.33 -6.84 13.56
CA ALA A 131 5.96 -6.38 13.73
C ALA A 131 5.00 -7.56 13.97
N ALA A 132 4.15 -7.43 14.97
CA ALA A 132 3.10 -8.40 15.25
C ALA A 132 2.04 -8.43 14.14
N SER A 133 1.35 -9.57 13.99
CA SER A 133 0.42 -9.80 12.87
C SER A 133 -0.79 -8.87 12.88
N ASP A 134 -1.23 -8.47 14.08
CA ASP A 134 -2.29 -7.50 14.32
C ASP A 134 -1.88 -6.09 13.85
N MET A 135 -0.67 -5.63 14.20
CA MET A 135 -0.12 -4.37 13.73
C MET A 135 0.02 -4.35 12.20
N VAL A 136 0.49 -5.44 11.60
CA VAL A 136 0.57 -5.54 10.12
C VAL A 136 -0.84 -5.48 9.51
N ALA A 137 -1.81 -6.16 10.12
CA ALA A 137 -3.19 -6.14 9.64
C ALA A 137 -3.81 -4.74 9.72
N GLU A 138 -3.56 -4.02 10.82
CA GLU A 138 -3.99 -2.63 11.01
C GLU A 138 -3.37 -1.71 9.97
N LEU A 139 -2.03 -1.68 9.85
CA LEU A 139 -1.32 -0.81 8.89
C LEU A 139 -1.74 -1.06 7.44
N MET A 140 -2.05 -2.32 7.10
CA MET A 140 -2.53 -2.68 5.77
C MET A 140 -4.05 -2.47 5.61
N GLY A 141 -4.80 -2.29 6.68
CA GLY A 141 -6.26 -2.17 6.65
C GLY A 141 -6.96 -3.48 6.25
N PHE A 142 -6.42 -4.61 6.72
CA PHE A 142 -7.08 -5.91 6.58
C PHE A 142 -8.21 -6.05 7.59
N ALA A 143 -9.36 -6.55 7.12
CA ALA A 143 -10.54 -6.77 7.95
C ALA A 143 -10.26 -7.75 9.09
N SER A 144 -9.30 -8.65 8.91
CA SER A 144 -8.98 -9.68 9.90
C SER A 144 -7.47 -10.01 9.90
N VAL A 145 -6.93 -10.31 11.10
CA VAL A 145 -5.52 -10.69 11.30
C VAL A 145 -5.18 -12.00 10.60
N GLN A 146 -6.17 -12.90 10.49
CA GLN A 146 -6.04 -14.17 9.78
C GLN A 146 -5.63 -13.98 8.31
N GLN A 147 -5.91 -12.82 7.70
CA GLN A 147 -5.42 -12.49 6.36
C GLN A 147 -3.89 -12.36 6.30
N VAL A 148 -3.25 -11.86 7.37
CA VAL A 148 -1.80 -11.79 7.51
C VAL A 148 -1.25 -13.18 7.78
N THR A 149 -1.78 -13.86 8.80
CA THR A 149 -1.28 -15.17 9.25
C THR A 149 -1.32 -16.20 8.11
N LYS A 150 -2.46 -16.30 7.42
CA LYS A 150 -2.64 -17.25 6.30
C LYS A 150 -1.75 -16.95 5.10
N ARG A 151 -1.35 -15.70 4.88
CA ARG A 151 -0.59 -15.31 3.68
C ARG A 151 0.91 -15.25 3.89
N TYR A 152 1.35 -14.82 5.08
CA TYR A 152 2.75 -14.48 5.33
C TYR A 152 3.39 -15.30 6.45
N MET A 153 2.58 -16.01 7.26
CA MET A 153 3.07 -16.79 8.40
C MET A 153 2.82 -18.30 8.24
N SER A 154 2.04 -18.73 7.24
CA SER A 154 1.68 -20.14 6.99
C SER A 154 2.84 -20.99 6.45
N GLY A 155 4.08 -20.58 6.64
CA GLY A 155 5.26 -21.16 6.03
C GLY A 155 6.53 -20.89 6.80
N SER A 156 6.49 -20.95 8.14
CA SER A 156 7.72 -21.12 8.92
C SER A 156 7.94 -22.60 9.24
N PRO A 157 8.58 -23.38 8.34
CA PRO A 157 9.32 -24.57 8.71
C PRO A 157 10.76 -24.18 9.12
N ARG A 158 11.01 -22.97 9.68
CA ARG A 158 12.16 -22.85 10.59
C ARG A 158 11.89 -23.89 11.64
N GLY A 159 12.77 -24.90 11.70
CA GLY A 159 12.49 -26.17 12.33
C GLY A 159 11.88 -25.88 13.68
N LYS A 160 10.69 -26.43 13.98
CA LYS A 160 10.09 -26.28 15.32
C LYS A 160 11.14 -26.55 16.41
N ARG A 161 12.10 -27.43 16.08
CA ARG A 161 13.33 -27.71 16.81
C ARG A 161 14.28 -26.51 16.95
N GLU A 162 14.71 -25.85 15.88
CA GLU A 162 15.54 -24.63 15.90
C GLU A 162 14.86 -23.49 16.69
N LEU A 163 13.53 -23.37 16.61
CA LEU A 163 12.78 -22.41 17.42
C LEU A 163 12.83 -22.77 18.90
N ILE A 164 12.61 -24.04 19.25
CA ILE A 164 12.66 -24.52 20.63
C ILE A 164 14.09 -24.43 21.19
N GLU A 165 15.12 -24.78 20.42
CA GLU A 165 16.53 -24.67 20.82
C GLU A 165 16.90 -23.20 21.10
N ARG A 166 16.51 -22.27 20.21
CA ARG A 166 16.69 -20.81 20.45
C ARG A 166 15.88 -20.26 21.61
N MET A 167 14.72 -20.85 21.95
CA MET A 167 13.92 -20.43 23.11
C MET A 167 14.61 -20.74 24.44
N TYR A 168 15.54 -21.69 24.46
CA TYR A 168 16.25 -22.13 25.66
C TYR A 168 17.76 -21.88 25.57
N GLU A 169 18.25 -21.14 24.57
CA GLU A 169 19.66 -20.76 24.36
C GLU A 169 20.04 -19.45 25.08
N GLU A 170 19.34 -19.06 26.15
CA GLU A 170 19.82 -17.99 27.04
C GLU A 170 20.92 -18.52 27.97
N GLU A 171 22.18 -18.35 27.54
CA GLU A 171 23.28 -17.77 28.33
C GLU A 171 24.28 -17.06 27.40
#